data_AF-A0A959TJG1-F1
#
_entry.id   AF-A0A959TJG1-F1
#
_cell.length_a   1.000
_cell.length_b   1.000
_cell.length_c   1.000
_cell.angle_alpha   90.00
_cell.angle_beta   90.00
_cell.angle_gamma   90.00
#
_symmetry.space_group_name_H-M   'P 1'
#
loop_
_entity.id
_entity.type
_entity.pdbx_description
1 polymer ?
#
loop_
_entity_poly.entity_id
_entity_poly.type
_entity_poly.pdbx_seq_one_letter_code
_entity_poly.pdbx_strand_id
1 'polypeptide(L)'
;ADGQWTYFVSDRGEEGLGGQDIFRSRWIAETNSWGPAENLGPDVNSSYDEEGVFVTPDGNTIYFSSKGHTTMGGYDIFRSTFTDGRWSRPENLGWPINSADDDLFFVLMPDGSTGYFCSVRPGGLGMDDIYRVEFTAPQHLGQAR
;
A
#
# COMPACT_ATOMS: atom_id res chain seq x y z
N ALA A 1 -2.76 9.28 10.44
CA ALA A 1 -2.95 8.02 11.16
C ALA A 1 -3.20 8.38 12.61
N ASP A 2 -4.09 7.67 13.30
CA ASP A 2 -4.46 7.87 14.71
C ASP A 2 -3.35 7.51 15.72
N GLY A 3 -2.16 7.14 15.23
CA GLY A 3 -1.00 6.73 16.04
C GLY A 3 -1.17 5.37 16.72
N GLN A 4 -2.28 4.67 16.49
CA GLN A 4 -2.57 3.40 17.16
C GLN A 4 -2.00 2.20 16.41
N TRP A 5 -1.80 2.32 15.09
CA TRP A 5 -1.32 1.23 14.25
C TRP A 5 -0.13 1.67 13.41
N THR A 6 0.84 0.77 13.27
CA THR A 6 1.87 0.83 12.24
C THR A 6 1.66 -0.31 11.25
N TYR A 7 1.99 -0.07 9.98
CA TYR A 7 1.91 -1.04 8.90
C TYR A 7 3.30 -1.17 8.28
N PHE A 8 3.70 -2.39 7.97
CA PHE A 8 5.03 -2.67 7.44
C PHE A 8 5.03 -3.97 6.64
N VAL A 9 6.02 -4.10 5.75
CA VAL A 9 6.25 -5.30 4.95
C VAL A 9 7.33 -6.15 5.62
N SER A 10 7.15 -7.47 5.64
CA SER A 10 8.14 -8.40 6.19
C SER A 10 7.99 -9.78 5.55
N ASP A 11 9.10 -10.47 5.31
CA ASP A 11 9.10 -11.92 5.13
C ASP A 11 9.18 -12.57 6.53
N ARG A 12 8.14 -13.32 6.90
CA ARG A 12 8.03 -13.99 8.21
C ARG A 12 7.74 -15.48 8.08
N GLY A 13 8.04 -16.08 6.92
CA GLY A 13 7.82 -17.52 6.69
C GLY A 13 6.39 -17.95 6.98
N GLU A 14 6.19 -18.87 7.93
CA GLU A 14 4.86 -19.46 8.24
C GLU A 14 3.84 -18.45 8.83
N GLU A 15 4.27 -17.26 9.28
CA GLU A 15 3.34 -16.17 9.67
C GLU A 15 2.82 -15.36 8.45
N GLY A 16 3.45 -15.56 7.29
CA GLY A 16 3.11 -14.97 6.01
C GLY A 16 2.05 -15.77 5.24
N LEU A 17 1.61 -15.21 4.11
CA LEU A 17 0.83 -15.91 3.09
C LEU A 17 1.70 -16.24 1.86
N GLY A 18 2.64 -15.35 1.54
CA GLY A 18 3.53 -15.43 0.38
C GLY A 18 5.00 -15.28 0.78
N GLY A 19 5.73 -14.47 -0.01
CA GLY A 19 7.11 -14.11 0.31
C GLY A 19 7.12 -12.93 1.27
N GLN A 20 7.14 -11.71 0.73
CA GLN A 20 6.95 -10.49 1.51
C GLN A 20 5.46 -10.19 1.69
N ASP A 21 5.00 -10.05 2.93
CA ASP A 21 3.59 -9.75 3.24
C ASP A 21 3.46 -8.44 4.02
N ILE A 22 2.28 -7.83 3.97
CA ILE A 22 1.92 -6.67 4.80
C ILE A 22 1.41 -7.15 6.15
N PHE A 23 2.06 -6.64 7.20
CA PHE A 23 1.68 -6.79 8.59
C PHE A 23 1.30 -5.44 9.19
N ARG A 24 0.59 -5.48 10.32
CA ARG A 24 0.39 -4.32 11.19
C ARG A 24 0.70 -4.66 12.64
N SER A 25 1.00 -3.65 13.44
CA SER A 25 1.12 -3.81 14.89
C SER A 25 0.46 -2.63 15.60
N ARG A 26 -0.18 -2.92 16.73
CA ARG A 26 -0.85 -1.92 17.56
C ARG A 26 0.11 -1.33 18.59
N TRP A 27 0.07 -0.02 18.78
CA TRP A 27 0.73 0.64 19.90
C TRP A 27 0.02 0.32 21.21
N ILE A 28 0.77 -0.15 22.21
CA ILE A 28 0.30 -0.47 23.56
C ILE A 28 0.89 0.57 24.51
N ALA A 29 0.06 1.52 24.93
CA ALA A 29 0.49 2.66 25.73
C ALA A 29 0.94 2.24 27.14
N GLU A 30 0.31 1.21 27.70
CA GLU A 30 0.59 0.68 29.04
C GLU A 30 2.01 0.13 29.14
N THR A 31 2.55 -0.41 28.05
CA THR A 31 3.89 -0.99 27.98
C THR A 31 4.87 -0.15 27.18
N ASN A 32 4.43 0.97 26.62
CA ASN A 32 5.21 1.84 25.73
C ASN A 32 5.91 1.05 24.61
N SER A 33 5.16 0.14 23.97
CA SER A 33 5.70 -0.78 22.97
C SER A 33 4.69 -1.10 21.87
N TRP A 34 5.20 -1.55 20.73
CA TRP A 34 4.38 -2.19 19.70
C TRP A 34 4.00 -3.61 20.13
N GLY A 35 2.76 -4.01 19.85
CA GLY A 35 2.27 -5.37 20.06
C GLY A 35 2.83 -6.37 19.05
N PRO A 36 2.36 -7.63 19.08
CA PRO A 36 2.72 -8.61 18.06
C PRO A 36 2.31 -8.13 16.67
N ALA A 37 3.01 -8.61 15.64
CA ALA A 37 2.62 -8.35 14.27
C ALA A 37 1.41 -9.19 13.89
N GLU A 38 0.47 -8.57 13.21
CA GLU A 38 -0.74 -9.18 12.66
C GLU A 38 -0.63 -9.15 11.13
N ASN A 39 -0.68 -10.32 10.49
CA ASN A 39 -0.78 -10.42 9.02
C ASN A 39 -2.11 -9.79 8.58
N LEU A 40 -2.13 -8.98 7.51
CA LEU A 40 -3.37 -8.37 7.00
C LEU A 40 -4.34 -9.37 6.35
N GLY A 41 -3.92 -10.61 6.19
CA GLY A 41 -4.72 -11.72 5.71
C GLY A 41 -4.87 -11.73 4.18
N PRO A 42 -5.56 -12.77 3.66
CA PRO A 42 -5.67 -13.01 2.21
C PRO A 42 -6.60 -12.05 1.48
N ASP A 43 -7.29 -11.17 2.22
CA ASP A 43 -8.04 -10.07 1.61
C ASP A 43 -7.09 -9.00 1.08
N VAL A 44 -5.87 -8.85 1.62
CA VAL A 44 -4.88 -7.84 1.21
C VAL A 44 -3.61 -8.48 0.66
N ASN A 45 -3.04 -9.43 1.38
CA ASN A 45 -1.82 -10.12 0.97
C ASN A 45 -2.10 -11.18 -0.10
N SER A 46 -1.06 -11.58 -0.82
CA SER A 46 -1.16 -12.60 -1.86
C SER A 46 -0.22 -13.78 -1.60
N SER A 47 -0.19 -14.76 -2.51
CA SER A 47 0.82 -15.83 -2.48
C SER A 47 2.18 -15.38 -3.04
N TYR A 48 2.34 -14.11 -3.39
CA TYR A 48 3.53 -13.51 -3.99
C TYR A 48 4.12 -12.46 -3.04
N ASP A 49 4.89 -11.50 -3.57
CA ASP A 49 5.47 -10.42 -2.78
C ASP A 49 4.59 -9.16 -2.83
N GLU A 50 4.39 -8.56 -1.65
CA GLU A 50 3.89 -7.20 -1.44
C GLU A 50 5.03 -6.28 -0.99
N GLU A 51 5.05 -5.04 -1.48
CA GLU A 51 6.02 -4.01 -1.13
C GLU A 51 5.38 -2.64 -0.92
N GLY A 52 6.05 -1.80 -0.11
CA GLY A 52 5.74 -0.37 -0.04
C GLY A 52 4.31 -0.03 0.38
N VAL A 53 3.96 -0.25 1.66
CA VAL A 53 2.64 0.12 2.19
C VAL A 53 2.59 1.58 2.63
N PHE A 54 1.62 2.33 2.09
CA PHE A 54 1.24 3.66 2.53
C PHE A 54 -0.19 3.65 3.07
N VAL A 55 -0.37 4.22 4.25
CA VAL A 55 -1.67 4.31 4.93
C VAL A 55 -2.13 5.77 4.92
N THR A 56 -3.36 6.01 4.49
CA THR A 56 -3.93 7.35 4.49
C THR A 56 -4.06 7.93 5.90
N PRO A 57 -4.05 9.26 6.07
CA PRO A 57 -4.14 9.88 7.39
C PRO A 57 -5.37 9.47 8.22
N ASP A 58 -6.49 9.15 7.57
CA ASP A 58 -7.70 8.67 8.22
C ASP A 58 -7.66 7.19 8.62
N GLY A 59 -6.62 6.45 8.20
CA GLY A 59 -6.44 5.02 8.48
C GLY A 59 -7.36 4.09 7.68
N ASN A 60 -8.18 4.62 6.77
CA ASN A 60 -9.22 3.84 6.09
C ASN A 60 -8.81 3.37 4.70
N THR A 61 -7.68 3.80 4.17
CA THR A 61 -7.19 3.37 2.86
C THR A 61 -5.71 3.02 2.95
N ILE A 62 -5.34 1.91 2.33
CA ILE A 62 -3.94 1.57 2.06
C ILE A 62 -3.68 1.57 0.57
N TYR A 63 -2.47 1.99 0.23
CA TYR A 63 -1.87 1.84 -1.07
C TYR A 63 -0.64 0.96 -0.88
N PHE A 64 -0.45 -0.03 -1.75
CA PHE A 64 0.68 -0.93 -1.67
C PHE A 64 0.98 -1.50 -3.04
N SER A 65 2.17 -2.06 -3.20
CA SER A 65 2.63 -2.65 -4.45
C SER A 65 2.58 -4.17 -4.31
N SER A 66 2.14 -4.91 -5.33
CA SER A 66 2.07 -6.38 -5.25
C SER A 66 2.40 -7.02 -6.60
N LYS A 67 3.13 -8.15 -6.56
CA LYS A 67 3.28 -9.09 -7.69
C LYS A 67 2.08 -10.05 -7.83
N GLY A 68 1.17 -10.02 -6.86
CA GLY A 68 -0.03 -10.82 -6.83
C GLY A 68 -1.27 -10.06 -7.33
N HIS A 69 -2.44 -10.62 -7.03
CA HIS A 69 -3.72 -10.14 -7.56
C HIS A 69 -3.75 -10.12 -9.10
N THR A 70 -4.54 -9.21 -9.69
CA THR A 70 -4.57 -9.01 -11.15
C THR A 70 -3.63 -7.86 -11.50
N THR A 71 -2.36 -8.19 -11.78
CA THR A 71 -1.33 -7.24 -12.23
C THR A 71 -1.38 -7.01 -13.74
N MET A 72 -0.76 -5.92 -14.16
CA MET A 72 -0.47 -5.54 -15.54
C MET A 72 1.01 -5.77 -15.89
N GLY A 73 1.91 -5.59 -14.92
CA GLY A 73 3.35 -5.81 -15.04
C GLY A 73 3.91 -6.72 -13.93
N GLY A 74 5.06 -6.33 -13.38
CA GLY A 74 5.71 -7.00 -12.26
C GLY A 74 5.02 -6.63 -10.95
N TYR A 75 5.55 -5.65 -10.23
CA TYR A 75 4.80 -4.98 -9.16
C TYR A 75 3.84 -3.95 -9.73
N ASP A 76 2.59 -4.00 -9.27
CA ASP A 76 1.59 -2.97 -9.54
C ASP A 76 1.13 -2.32 -8.24
N ILE A 77 0.77 -1.05 -8.30
CA ILE A 77 0.16 -0.32 -7.18
C ILE A 77 -1.33 -0.64 -7.09
N PHE A 78 -1.74 -1.12 -5.92
CA PHE A 78 -3.11 -1.41 -5.55
C PHE A 78 -3.61 -0.49 -4.44
N ARG A 79 -4.93 -0.36 -4.34
CA ARG A 79 -5.64 0.30 -3.25
C ARG A 79 -6.59 -0.66 -2.57
N SER A 80 -6.63 -0.64 -1.24
CA SER A 80 -7.69 -1.29 -0.44
C SER A 80 -8.25 -0.34 0.60
N THR A 81 -9.56 -0.43 0.87
CA THR A 81 -10.27 0.40 1.85
C THR A 81 -10.77 -0.44 3.02
N PHE A 82 -10.66 0.09 4.23
CA PHE A 82 -11.17 -0.54 5.45
C PHE A 82 -12.61 -0.12 5.70
N THR A 83 -13.54 -1.07 5.74
CA THR A 83 -14.96 -0.82 6.02
C THR A 83 -15.53 -2.01 6.80
N ASP A 84 -16.36 -1.74 7.80
CA ASP A 84 -17.00 -2.76 8.65
C ASP A 84 -16.03 -3.79 9.25
N GLY A 85 -14.84 -3.33 9.63
CA GLY A 85 -13.82 -4.17 10.26
C GLY A 85 -13.00 -5.03 9.29
N ARG A 86 -13.12 -4.83 7.98
CA ARG A 86 -12.42 -5.60 6.95
C ARG A 86 -11.82 -4.71 5.87
N TRP A 87 -10.70 -5.15 5.32
CA TRP A 87 -10.13 -4.57 4.10
C TRP A 87 -10.93 -5.05 2.89
N SER A 88 -11.13 -4.16 1.92
CA SER A 88 -11.69 -4.53 0.62
C SER A 88 -10.69 -5.34 -0.19
N ARG A 89 -11.17 -6.05 -1.21
CA ARG A 89 -10.28 -6.61 -2.22
C ARG A 89 -9.45 -5.50 -2.87
N PRO A 90 -8.15 -5.71 -3.10
CA PRO A 90 -7.25 -4.72 -3.72
C PRO A 90 -7.70 -4.38 -5.14
N GLU A 91 -7.81 -3.09 -5.41
CA GLU A 91 -8.12 -2.53 -6.71
C GLU A 91 -6.81 -2.04 -7.35
N ASN A 92 -6.50 -2.58 -8.54
CA ASN A 92 -5.36 -2.14 -9.34
C ASN A 92 -5.61 -0.71 -9.83
N LEU A 93 -4.67 0.22 -9.62
CA LEU A 93 -4.86 1.62 -10.00
C LEU A 93 -4.79 1.88 -11.51
N GLY A 94 -4.33 0.90 -12.29
CA GLY A 94 -4.29 0.92 -13.75
C GLY A 94 -3.42 2.03 -14.33
N TRP A 95 -3.45 2.17 -15.65
CA TRP A 95 -2.84 3.30 -16.35
C TRP A 95 -3.51 4.62 -15.90
N PRO A 96 -2.79 5.72 -15.55
CA PRO A 96 -1.35 6.00 -15.73
C PRO A 96 -0.39 5.43 -14.72
N ILE A 97 -0.93 5.01 -13.59
CA ILE A 97 -0.14 4.81 -12.38
C ILE A 97 0.66 3.52 -12.56
N ASN A 98 -0.02 2.44 -12.96
CA ASN A 98 0.63 1.19 -13.31
C ASN A 98 0.98 1.11 -14.80
N SER A 99 2.03 0.36 -15.08
CA SER A 99 2.67 0.16 -16.36
C SER A 99 2.76 -1.34 -16.68
N ALA A 100 3.67 -1.72 -17.58
CA ALA A 100 3.97 -3.13 -17.86
C ALA A 100 5.23 -3.62 -17.13
N ASP A 101 5.92 -2.73 -16.40
CA ASP A 101 7.11 -3.00 -15.60
C ASP A 101 6.77 -2.95 -14.09
N ASP A 102 7.74 -2.61 -13.23
CA ASP A 102 7.53 -2.46 -11.79
C ASP A 102 7.10 -1.03 -11.42
N ASP A 103 6.02 -0.93 -10.64
CA ASP A 103 5.46 0.30 -10.07
C ASP A 103 5.33 0.14 -8.54
N LEU A 104 6.02 1.03 -7.80
CA LEU A 104 6.34 0.82 -6.38
C LEU A 104 6.13 2.07 -5.52
N PHE A 105 6.03 1.87 -4.20
CA PHE A 105 6.17 2.91 -3.16
C PHE A 105 5.24 4.13 -3.31
N PHE A 106 3.98 3.90 -3.68
CA PHE A 106 3.01 4.98 -3.83
C PHE A 106 2.75 5.71 -2.50
N VAL A 107 2.74 7.04 -2.54
CA VAL A 107 2.30 7.91 -1.46
C VAL A 107 1.34 8.97 -1.97
N LEU A 108 0.36 9.34 -1.14
CA LEU A 108 -0.64 10.35 -1.47
C LEU A 108 -0.44 11.60 -0.59
N MET A 109 -0.48 12.77 -1.21
CA MET A 109 -0.43 14.04 -0.49
C MET A 109 -1.72 14.28 0.32
N PRO A 110 -1.67 15.05 1.42
CA PRO A 110 -2.82 15.23 2.31
C PRO A 110 -4.06 15.87 1.69
N ASP A 111 -3.93 16.54 0.54
CA ASP A 111 -5.08 17.09 -0.20
C ASP A 111 -5.73 16.06 -1.14
N GLY A 112 -5.17 14.85 -1.24
CA GLY A 112 -5.64 13.78 -2.12
C GLY A 112 -5.46 14.06 -3.61
N SER A 113 -4.85 15.19 -3.98
CA SER A 113 -4.77 15.66 -5.37
C SER A 113 -3.49 15.23 -6.08
N THR A 114 -2.43 14.96 -5.33
CA THR A 114 -1.11 14.62 -5.87
C THR A 114 -0.60 13.32 -5.25
N GLY A 115 -0.17 12.39 -6.10
CA GLY A 115 0.51 11.16 -5.69
C GLY A 115 1.94 11.11 -6.22
N TYR A 116 2.81 10.40 -5.51
CA TYR A 116 4.17 10.08 -5.94
C TYR A 116 4.39 8.58 -5.87
N PHE A 117 5.17 8.05 -6.79
CA PHE A 117 5.49 6.62 -6.85
C PHE A 117 6.77 6.40 -7.67
N CYS A 118 7.40 5.25 -7.51
CA CYS A 118 8.51 4.81 -8.32
C CYS A 118 8.02 3.96 -9.48
N SER A 119 8.64 4.10 -10.65
CA SER A 119 8.25 3.34 -11.84
C SER A 119 9.42 3.19 -12.79
N VAL A 120 9.47 2.08 -13.53
CA VAL A 120 10.38 1.92 -14.68
C VAL A 120 9.64 2.36 -15.94
N ARG A 121 10.13 3.40 -16.62
CA ARG A 121 9.49 3.91 -17.86
C ARG A 121 10.47 4.18 -18.98
N PRO A 122 10.04 4.06 -20.25
CA PRO A 122 10.86 4.46 -21.39
C PRO A 122 11.32 5.92 -21.28
N GLY A 123 12.63 6.14 -21.37
CA GLY A 123 13.25 7.47 -21.25
C GLY A 123 13.60 7.89 -19.83
N GLY A 124 13.44 7.01 -18.84
CA GLY A 124 13.93 7.19 -17.48
C GLY A 124 15.48 7.26 -17.39
N LEU A 125 15.98 7.69 -16.23
CA LEU A 125 17.41 7.83 -15.93
C LEU A 125 17.99 6.59 -15.22
N GLY A 126 17.22 5.51 -15.12
CA GLY A 126 17.61 4.27 -14.47
C GLY A 126 16.48 3.24 -14.48
N MET A 127 16.40 2.44 -13.41
CA MET A 127 15.27 1.55 -13.15
C MET A 127 14.16 2.37 -12.48
N ASP A 128 14.23 2.53 -11.16
CA ASP A 128 13.17 3.17 -10.38
C ASP A 128 13.35 4.70 -10.30
N ASP A 129 12.67 5.42 -11.19
CA ASP A 129 12.55 6.88 -11.12
C ASP A 129 11.28 7.29 -10.36
N ILE A 130 11.30 8.45 -9.70
CA ILE A 130 10.13 9.00 -9.00
C ILE A 130 9.25 9.79 -9.98
N TYR A 131 7.99 9.40 -10.09
CA TYR A 131 6.96 10.07 -10.88
C TYR A 131 5.92 10.76 -10.00
N ARG A 132 5.25 11.76 -10.58
CA ARG A 132 4.12 12.47 -9.98
C ARG A 132 2.86 12.22 -10.80
N VAL A 133 1.76 11.95 -10.13
CA VAL A 133 0.41 11.91 -10.73
C VAL A 133 -0.47 12.98 -10.09
N GLU A 134 -1.28 13.63 -10.92
CA GLU A 134 -2.29 14.60 -10.49
C GLU A 134 -3.68 14.01 -10.74
N PHE A 135 -4.53 14.05 -9.70
CA PHE A 135 -5.90 13.58 -9.78
C PHE A 135 -6.85 14.75 -10.01
N THR A 136 -7.73 14.62 -11.02
CA THR A 136 -8.73 15.64 -11.35
C THR A 136 -9.85 15.74 -10.31
N ALA A 137 -10.03 14.68 -9.52
CA ALA A 137 -10.83 14.67 -8.30
C ALA A 137 -9.97 14.13 -7.15
N PRO A 138 -10.00 14.73 -5.96
CA PRO A 138 -9.21 14.23 -4.83
C PRO A 138 -9.51 12.77 -4.54
N GLN A 139 -8.47 11.96 -4.42
CA GLN A 139 -8.60 10.62 -3.87
C GLN A 139 -9.07 10.76 -2.42
N HIS A 140 -10.27 10.26 -2.14
CA HIS A 140 -10.94 10.50 -0.86
C HIS A 140 -10.07 10.04 0.31
N LEU A 141 -9.61 11.01 1.07
CA LEU A 141 -9.21 10.86 2.46
C LEU A 141 -10.49 11.16 3.24
N GLY A 142 -11.04 10.19 3.97
CA GLY A 142 -12.17 10.46 4.85
C GLY A 142 -11.86 11.69 5.70
N GLN A 143 -12.84 12.58 5.89
CA GLN A 143 -12.60 13.82 6.63
C GLN A 143 -11.99 13.48 7.99
N ALA A 144 -10.81 14.03 8.27
CA ALA A 144 -10.23 14.00 9.60
C ALA A 144 -11.27 14.60 10.56
N ARG A 145 -11.74 13.78 11.50
CA ARG A 145 -12.58 14.24 12.60
C ARG A 145 -11.77 15.08 13.58
#